data_AF-A0A1A9D468-F1
#
_entry.id   AF-A0A1A9D468-F1
#
_cell.length_a   1.000
_cell.length_b   1.000
_cell.length_c   1.000
_cell.angle_alpha   90.00
_cell.angle_beta   90.00
_cell.angle_gamma   90.00
#
_symmetry.space_group_name_H-M   'P 1'
#
loop_
_entity.id
_entity.type
_entity.pdbx_description
1 polymer ?
#
loop_
_entity_poly.entity_id
_entity_poly.type
_entity_poly.pdbx_seq_one_letter_code
_entity_poly.pdbx_strand_id
1 'polypeptide(L)'
;MSSKKKRNTSSRAAKVQRQAKAHAARSTRPTSPEIAAFPATLEALKQALAVGHLPMLCSDGQVRQLTYDQMRDHLNASFTADGEPPLSPGELARFLANDLTSGEMAMRTDGVWVTSEDYFAMPEVQP
;
A
#
# COMPACT_ATOMS: atom_id res chain seq x y z
N MET A 1 21.74 -8.83 32.67
CA MET A 1 20.54 -8.27 31.99
C MET A 1 20.87 -8.08 30.52
N SER A 2 20.51 -9.04 29.66
CA SER A 2 20.75 -8.91 28.20
C SER A 2 19.48 -8.46 27.52
N SER A 3 19.37 -7.15 27.29
CA SER A 3 18.35 -6.57 26.41
C SER A 3 18.66 -7.01 24.98
N LYS A 4 18.02 -8.11 24.53
CA LYS A 4 17.94 -8.48 23.11
C LYS A 4 17.26 -7.33 22.38
N LYS A 5 18.04 -6.40 21.82
CA LYS A 5 17.58 -5.46 20.79
C LYS A 5 17.12 -6.33 19.62
N LYS A 6 15.81 -6.62 19.57
CA LYS A 6 15.16 -7.09 18.35
C LYS A 6 15.56 -6.07 17.29
N ARG A 7 16.32 -6.49 16.27
CA ARG A 7 16.53 -5.69 15.07
C ARG A 7 15.13 -5.39 14.54
N ASN A 8 14.64 -4.16 14.69
CA ASN A 8 13.46 -3.73 13.96
C ASN A 8 13.81 -3.90 12.48
N THR A 9 13.12 -4.82 11.81
CA THR A 9 13.13 -4.86 10.36
C THR A 9 12.53 -3.55 9.90
N SER A 10 13.30 -2.76 9.15
CA SER A 10 12.92 -1.44 8.69
C SER A 10 11.54 -1.49 7.98
N SER A 11 10.65 -0.53 8.20
CA SER A 11 9.30 -0.51 7.61
C SER A 11 9.32 -0.69 6.08
N ARG A 12 10.30 -0.10 5.39
CA ARG A 12 10.46 -0.29 3.95
C ARG A 12 10.87 -1.71 3.60
N ALA A 13 11.81 -2.29 4.33
CA ALA A 13 12.21 -3.69 4.13
C ALA A 13 11.05 -4.65 4.44
N ALA A 14 10.26 -4.36 5.47
CA ALA A 14 9.06 -5.10 5.81
C ALA A 14 8.01 -5.02 4.70
N LYS A 15 7.76 -3.82 4.13
CA LYS A 15 6.86 -3.64 2.99
C LYS A 15 7.33 -4.41 1.76
N VAL A 16 8.60 -4.28 1.38
CA VAL A 16 9.18 -5.02 0.26
C VAL A 16 9.10 -6.54 0.47
N GLN A 17 9.36 -7.01 1.69
CA GLN A 17 9.24 -8.42 2.03
C GLN A 17 7.78 -8.91 1.96
N ARG A 18 6.81 -8.08 2.35
CA ARG A 18 5.37 -8.39 2.26
C ARG A 18 4.97 -8.57 0.80
N GLN A 19 5.31 -7.61 -0.06
CA GLN A 19 5.11 -7.67 -1.50
C GLN A 19 5.73 -8.93 -2.12
N ALA A 20 6.98 -9.25 -1.75
CA ALA A 20 7.68 -10.43 -2.26
C ALA A 20 6.98 -11.74 -1.83
N LYS A 21 6.52 -11.82 -0.57
CA LYS A 21 5.76 -12.98 -0.07
C LYS A 21 4.40 -13.11 -0.75
N ALA A 22 3.66 -12.01 -0.90
CA ALA A 22 2.38 -11.98 -1.58
C ALA A 22 2.51 -12.42 -3.04
N HIS A 23 3.54 -11.92 -3.74
CA HIS A 23 3.87 -12.34 -5.09
C HIS A 23 4.19 -13.85 -5.18
N ALA A 24 4.97 -14.39 -4.24
CA ALA A 24 5.32 -15.82 -4.20
C ALA A 24 4.12 -16.72 -3.83
N ALA A 25 3.16 -16.22 -3.06
CA ALA A 25 2.00 -16.97 -2.59
C ALA A 25 0.83 -17.04 -3.58
N ARG A 26 1.01 -16.55 -4.82
CA ARG A 26 -0.02 -16.59 -5.87
C ARG A 26 -0.29 -18.03 -6.34
N SER A 27 -1.17 -18.73 -5.62
CA SER A 27 -1.79 -19.96 -6.11
C SER A 27 -3.19 -20.29 -5.56
N THR A 28 -3.65 -19.79 -4.41
CA THR A 28 -4.86 -20.39 -3.77
C THR A 28 -5.76 -19.48 -2.92
N ARG A 29 -5.80 -18.16 -3.13
CA ARG A 29 -6.65 -17.30 -2.28
C ARG A 29 -8.09 -17.16 -2.82
N PRO A 30 -9.14 -17.45 -2.03
CA PRO A 30 -10.52 -17.29 -2.46
C PRO A 30 -10.89 -15.82 -2.64
N THR A 31 -11.59 -15.54 -3.73
CA THR A 31 -12.15 -14.24 -4.11
C THR A 31 -13.37 -13.87 -3.26
N SER A 32 -13.24 -12.81 -2.48
CA SER A 32 -14.34 -11.92 -2.08
C SER A 32 -13.68 -10.61 -1.65
N PRO A 33 -14.05 -9.43 -2.18
CA PRO A 33 -15.29 -9.01 -2.87
C PRO A 33 -15.28 -9.25 -4.39
N GLU A 34 -16.28 -8.76 -5.13
CA GLU A 34 -16.21 -8.57 -6.59
C GLU A 34 -15.00 -7.67 -6.93
N ILE A 35 -13.84 -8.28 -7.14
CA ILE A 35 -12.63 -7.60 -7.58
C ILE A 35 -12.66 -7.52 -9.10
N ALA A 36 -12.39 -6.33 -9.63
CA ALA A 36 -12.26 -6.11 -11.06
C ALA A 36 -11.11 -6.95 -11.64
N ALA A 37 -11.28 -7.41 -12.88
CA ALA A 37 -10.22 -8.15 -13.57
C ALA A 37 -8.92 -7.32 -13.66
N PHE A 38 -7.77 -7.99 -13.66
CA PHE A 38 -6.47 -7.34 -13.67
C PHE A 38 -6.28 -6.32 -14.81
N PRO A 39 -6.67 -6.60 -16.08
CA PRO A 39 -6.54 -5.61 -17.16
C PRO A 39 -7.34 -4.33 -16.88
N ALA A 40 -8.57 -4.46 -16.37
CA ALA A 40 -9.42 -3.32 -16.03
C ALA A 40 -8.83 -2.51 -14.86
N THR A 41 -8.30 -3.19 -13.85
CA THR A 41 -7.65 -2.57 -12.70
C THR A 41 -6.38 -1.81 -13.11
N LEU A 42 -5.57 -2.38 -14.00
CA LEU A 42 -4.36 -1.73 -14.49
C LEU A 42 -4.67 -0.45 -15.27
N GLU A 43 -5.68 -0.47 -16.14
CA GLU A 43 -6.13 0.73 -16.85
C GLU A 43 -6.68 1.79 -15.90
N ALA A 44 -7.47 1.39 -14.90
CA ALA A 44 -7.97 2.30 -13.88
C ALA A 44 -6.84 2.95 -13.07
N LEU A 45 -5.77 2.20 -12.73
CA LEU A 45 -4.60 2.77 -12.05
C LEU A 45 -3.90 3.81 -12.92
N LYS A 46 -3.72 3.55 -14.22
CA LYS A 46 -3.12 4.51 -15.16
C LYS A 46 -3.94 5.80 -15.25
N GLN A 47 -5.26 5.69 -15.29
CA GLN A 47 -6.16 6.84 -15.30
C GLN A 47 -6.09 7.61 -13.98
N ALA A 48 -6.13 6.92 -12.86
CA ALA A 48 -5.98 7.54 -11.55
C ALA A 48 -4.64 8.26 -11.40
N LEU A 49 -3.55 7.73 -11.98
CA LEU A 49 -2.24 8.39 -12.01
C LEU A 49 -2.29 9.74 -12.73
N ALA A 50 -3.12 9.87 -13.77
CA ALA A 50 -3.36 11.14 -14.45
C ALA A 50 -4.26 12.10 -13.66
N VAL A 51 -5.23 11.57 -12.91
CA VAL A 51 -6.20 12.35 -12.11
C VAL A 51 -5.61 12.82 -10.77
N GLY A 52 -4.64 12.09 -10.22
CA GLY A 52 -3.91 12.49 -9.01
C GLY A 52 -4.44 11.93 -7.69
N HIS A 53 -5.49 11.11 -7.71
CA HIS A 53 -6.09 10.51 -6.52
C HIS A 53 -6.75 9.16 -6.79
N LEU A 54 -7.02 8.41 -5.72
CA LEU A 54 -7.70 7.11 -5.72
C LEU A 54 -8.82 7.08 -4.66
N PRO A 55 -10.04 6.60 -5.01
CA PRO A 55 -11.08 6.31 -4.03
C PRO A 55 -10.71 5.04 -3.27
N MET A 56 -10.39 5.18 -1.99
CA MET A 56 -9.81 4.12 -1.18
C MET A 56 -10.72 3.74 -0.03
N LEU A 57 -10.89 2.43 0.19
CA LEU A 57 -11.56 1.89 1.36
C LEU A 57 -10.61 1.93 2.55
N CYS A 58 -10.91 2.80 3.52
CA CYS A 58 -10.16 2.92 4.76
C CYS A 58 -10.59 1.83 5.77
N SER A 59 -9.78 1.67 6.83
CA SER A 59 -9.99 0.66 7.87
C SER A 59 -11.27 0.87 8.70
N ASP A 60 -11.79 2.10 8.72
CA ASP A 60 -13.09 2.46 9.31
C ASP A 60 -14.29 2.10 8.39
N GLY A 61 -14.02 1.48 7.24
CA GLY A 61 -15.03 1.12 6.24
C GLY A 61 -15.51 2.29 5.38
N GLN A 62 -14.95 3.50 5.57
CA GLN A 62 -15.30 4.67 4.76
C GLN A 62 -14.47 4.71 3.47
N VAL A 63 -15.08 5.24 2.40
CA VAL A 63 -14.36 5.50 1.15
C VAL A 63 -13.86 6.94 1.17
N ARG A 64 -12.55 7.13 0.99
CA ARG A 64 -11.92 8.47 0.96
C ARG A 64 -11.13 8.64 -0.33
N GLN A 65 -11.17 9.85 -0.90
CA GLN A 65 -10.31 10.20 -2.03
C GLN A 65 -8.93 10.53 -1.50
N LEU A 66 -7.96 9.63 -1.69
CA LEU A 66 -6.58 9.83 -1.28
C LEU A 66 -5.75 10.32 -2.45
N THR A 67 -5.12 11.47 -2.28
CA THR A 67 -4.17 12.00 -3.26
C THR A 67 -2.84 11.24 -3.18
N TYR A 68 -2.08 11.24 -4.26
CA TYR A 68 -0.74 10.63 -4.23
C TYR A 68 0.21 11.32 -3.25
N ASP A 69 0.07 12.62 -3.03
CA ASP A 69 0.85 13.34 -2.03
C ASP A 69 0.52 12.85 -0.62
N GLN A 70 -0.77 12.68 -0.30
CA GLN A 70 -1.18 12.11 1.00
C GLN A 70 -0.61 10.71 1.19
N MET A 71 -0.77 9.83 0.19
CA MET A 71 -0.21 8.47 0.23
C MET A 71 1.30 8.46 0.43
N ARG A 72 2.02 9.37 -0.25
CA ARG A 72 3.47 9.53 -0.09
C ARG A 72 3.81 9.98 1.32
N ASP A 73 3.08 10.95 1.85
CA ASP A 73 3.35 11.53 3.17
C ASP A 73 3.11 10.50 4.29
N HIS A 74 2.08 9.67 4.17
CA HIS A 74 1.83 8.54 5.08
C HIS A 74 2.98 7.52 5.06
N LEU A 75 3.43 7.10 3.89
CA LEU A 75 4.58 6.19 3.77
C LEU A 75 5.87 6.82 4.30
N ASN A 76 6.12 8.08 3.98
CA ASN A 76 7.29 8.81 4.47
C ASN A 76 7.28 8.97 5.98
N ALA A 77 6.11 9.19 6.60
CA ALA A 77 5.97 9.22 8.05
C ALA A 77 6.36 7.88 8.68
N SER A 78 5.89 6.76 8.11
CA SER A 78 6.28 5.41 8.55
C SER A 78 7.79 5.17 8.41
N PHE A 79 8.38 5.56 7.28
CA PHE A 79 9.83 5.40 7.04
C PHE A 79 10.66 6.27 7.97
N THR A 80 10.26 7.53 8.16
CA THR A 80 10.95 8.48 9.04
C THR A 80 10.92 8.01 10.49
N ALA A 81 9.82 7.44 10.95
CA ALA A 81 9.71 6.86 12.29
C ALA A 81 10.74 5.74 12.55
N ASP A 82 11.12 5.01 11.49
CA ASP A 82 12.16 3.98 11.54
C ASP A 82 13.57 4.50 11.17
N GLY A 83 13.74 5.82 11.00
CA GLY A 83 15.02 6.44 10.64
C GLY A 83 15.43 6.19 9.18
N GLU A 84 14.47 5.87 8.31
CA GLU A 84 14.70 5.63 6.89
C GLU A 84 14.51 6.91 6.05
N PRO A 85 15.19 7.00 4.88
CA PRO A 85 14.98 8.12 3.98
C PRO A 85 13.59 8.11 3.35
N PRO A 86 13.03 9.29 3.03
CA PRO A 86 11.75 9.40 2.34
C PRO A 86 11.84 8.79 0.93
N LEU A 87 10.67 8.49 0.37
CA LEU A 87 10.49 8.08 -1.01
C LEU A 87 11.02 9.14 -1.98
N SER A 88 11.82 8.69 -2.95
CA SER A 88 12.22 9.50 -4.09
C SER A 88 11.07 9.65 -5.11
N PRO A 89 11.13 10.66 -6.01
CA PRO A 89 10.11 10.86 -7.03
C PRO A 89 9.88 9.60 -7.87
N GLY A 90 8.61 9.21 -8.02
CA GLY A 90 8.22 8.02 -8.79
C GLY A 90 8.27 6.69 -8.04
N GLU A 91 8.90 6.62 -6.85
CA GLU A 91 8.90 5.36 -6.07
C GLU A 91 7.51 4.97 -5.59
N LEU A 92 6.64 5.93 -5.27
CA LEU A 92 5.25 5.65 -4.90
C LEU A 92 4.54 4.85 -6.00
N ALA A 93 4.65 5.28 -7.25
CA ALA A 93 4.02 4.59 -8.37
C ALA A 93 4.53 3.15 -8.52
N ARG A 94 5.83 2.92 -8.27
CA ARG A 94 6.42 1.58 -8.25
C ARG A 94 5.86 0.73 -7.10
N PHE A 95 5.71 1.29 -5.89
CA PHE A 95 5.09 0.59 -4.77
C PHE A 95 3.65 0.19 -5.08
N LEU A 96 2.83 1.11 -5.61
CA LEU A 96 1.44 0.84 -6.00
C LEU A 96 1.34 -0.22 -7.11
N ALA A 97 2.19 -0.14 -8.14
CA ALA A 97 2.23 -1.13 -9.21
C ALA A 97 2.64 -2.52 -8.69
N ASN A 98 3.59 -2.59 -7.77
CA ASN A 98 3.99 -3.84 -7.12
C ASN A 98 2.88 -4.40 -6.23
N ASP A 99 2.18 -3.56 -5.46
CA ASP A 99 1.05 -3.98 -4.63
C ASP A 99 -0.08 -4.52 -5.51
N LEU A 100 -0.37 -3.86 -6.63
CA LEU A 100 -1.36 -4.35 -7.60
C LEU A 100 -0.94 -5.70 -8.19
N THR A 101 0.33 -5.84 -8.58
CA THR A 101 0.85 -7.07 -9.18
C THR A 101 0.88 -8.23 -8.18
N SER A 102 1.21 -7.95 -6.93
CA SER A 102 1.26 -8.93 -5.83
C SER A 102 -0.13 -9.25 -5.25
N GLY A 103 -1.15 -8.45 -5.58
CA GLY A 103 -2.52 -8.59 -5.06
C GLY A 103 -2.71 -8.01 -3.66
N GLU A 104 -1.73 -7.26 -3.15
CA GLU A 104 -1.91 -6.44 -1.94
C GLU A 104 -2.78 -5.21 -2.17
N MET A 105 -2.85 -4.74 -3.42
CA MET A 105 -3.77 -3.72 -3.88
C MET A 105 -4.71 -4.31 -4.93
N ALA A 106 -5.99 -4.02 -4.80
CA ALA A 106 -7.01 -4.46 -5.73
C ALA A 106 -8.10 -3.40 -5.87
N MET A 107 -8.77 -3.37 -7.02
CA MET A 107 -9.92 -2.51 -7.24
C MET A 107 -11.18 -3.38 -7.23
N ARG A 108 -12.20 -2.94 -6.51
CA ARG A 108 -13.55 -3.50 -6.55
C ARG A 108 -14.25 -3.14 -7.87
N THR A 109 -15.30 -3.88 -8.23
CA THR A 109 -16.10 -3.60 -9.44
C THR A 109 -16.78 -2.23 -9.43
N ASP A 110 -17.00 -1.65 -8.25
CA ASP A 110 -17.52 -0.29 -8.07
C ASP A 110 -16.46 0.82 -8.17
N GLY A 111 -15.20 0.47 -8.49
CA GLY A 111 -14.10 1.41 -8.67
C GLY A 111 -13.37 1.81 -7.38
N VAL A 112 -13.76 1.26 -6.23
CA VAL A 112 -13.09 1.53 -4.95
C VAL A 112 -11.85 0.64 -4.78
N TRP A 113 -10.75 1.23 -4.35
CA TRP A 113 -9.47 0.56 -4.13
C TRP A 113 -9.36 0.03 -2.70
N VAL A 114 -8.84 -1.19 -2.58
CA VAL A 114 -8.52 -1.86 -1.32
C VAL A 114 -7.03 -2.13 -1.32
N THR A 115 -6.33 -1.73 -0.27
CA THR A 115 -4.88 -1.92 -0.13
C THR A 115 -4.47 -1.91 1.34
N SER A 116 -3.17 -2.03 1.59
CA SER A 116 -2.57 -1.91 2.92
C SER A 116 -2.86 -0.56 3.57
N GLU A 117 -3.03 -0.57 4.89
CA GLU A 117 -3.21 0.64 5.70
C GLU A 117 -1.99 1.58 5.66
N ASP A 118 -0.82 1.11 5.22
CA ASP A 118 0.42 1.91 5.12
C ASP A 118 0.23 3.23 4.31
N TYR A 119 -0.80 3.31 3.47
CA TYR A 119 -1.09 4.46 2.60
C TYR A 119 -2.01 5.52 3.22
N PHE A 120 -2.64 5.24 4.36
CA PHE A 120 -3.66 6.12 4.95
C PHE A 120 -3.73 6.10 6.47
N ALA A 121 -3.22 5.07 7.13
CA ALA A 121 -3.03 5.07 8.56
C ALA A 121 -1.79 5.91 8.91
N MET A 122 -1.91 6.75 9.93
CA MET A 122 -0.74 7.35 10.55
C MET A 122 -0.05 6.31 11.44
N PRO A 123 1.29 6.27 11.50
CA PRO A 123 1.97 5.43 12.47
C PRO A 123 1.50 5.82 13.88
N GLU A 124 1.04 4.85 14.67
CA GLU A 124 0.74 5.08 16.08
C GLU A 124 2.04 5.48 16.77
N VAL A 125 2.16 6.76 17.12
CA VAL A 125 3.23 7.24 17.99
C VAL A 125 2.90 6.68 19.37
N GLN A 126 3.49 5.55 19.74
CA GLN A 126 3.43 5.10 21.13
C GLN A 126 4.16 6.14 21.99
N PRO A 127 3.51 6.70 23.03
CA PRO A 127 4.11 7.71 23.91
C PRO A 127 5.27 7.16 24.74
#